data_AF-A0A822DYF9-F1
#
_entry.id   AF-A0A822DYF9-F1
#
_cell.length_a   1.000
_cell.length_b   1.000
_cell.length_c   1.000
_cell.angle_alpha   90.00
_cell.angle_beta   90.00
_cell.angle_gamma   90.00
#
_symmetry.space_group_name_H-M   'P 1'
#
loop_
_entity.id
_entity.type
_entity.pdbx_description
1 polymer ?
#
loop_
_entity_poly.entity_id
_entity_poly.type
_entity_poly.pdbx_seq_one_letter_code
_entity_poly.pdbx_strand_id
1 'polypeptide(L)'
;CGVQNHIARCWCTPYQAGYYCQYPRSGRSLISKTCNKTCLNGGRCYIDEKSGQARCSCSNEYYGSKCEFINRPKSCSPKNPCMNKAKCITTKSGSQCVCQKGTSGVLCEKIQRSNIKQYCSLDCQAGGTCVYIKSQPKCRFPKGRTGRLCETRMFKI
;
A
#
# COMPACT_ATOMS: atom_id res chain seq x y z
N CYS A 1 24.62 20.88 23.37
CA CYS A 1 25.43 20.07 22.43
C CYS A 1 26.87 20.10 22.92
N GLY A 2 27.69 19.11 22.57
CA GLY A 2 29.09 19.02 22.99
C GLY A 2 29.94 18.29 21.96
N VAL A 3 31.25 18.25 22.17
CA VAL A 3 32.17 17.49 21.32
C VAL A 3 32.47 16.16 22.00
N GLN A 4 32.22 15.06 21.29
CA GLN A 4 32.61 13.72 21.73
C GLN A 4 33.42 13.07 20.63
N ASN A 5 34.67 12.69 20.92
CA ASN A 5 35.62 12.14 19.95
C ASN A 5 35.79 13.02 18.70
N HIS A 6 36.02 14.33 18.89
CA HIS A 6 36.18 15.31 17.81
C HIS A 6 34.96 15.52 16.88
N ILE A 7 33.80 14.96 17.23
CA ILE A 7 32.55 15.13 16.48
C ILE A 7 31.59 15.99 17.31
N ALA A 8 31.14 17.10 16.74
CA ALA A 8 30.12 17.95 17.35
C ALA A 8 28.78 17.20 17.35
N ARG A 9 28.29 16.84 18.54
CA ARG A 9 27.08 16.04 18.72
C ARG A 9 26.11 16.74 19.65
N CYS A 10 24.83 16.72 19.31
CA CYS A 10 23.77 17.21 20.18
C CYS A 10 23.14 16.05 20.97
N TRP A 11 23.06 16.20 22.29
CA TRP A 11 22.24 15.35 23.15
C TRP A 11 20.83 15.92 23.19
N CYS A 12 19.89 15.23 22.54
CA CYS A 12 18.50 15.68 22.43
C CYS A 12 17.68 15.27 23.66
N THR A 13 16.65 16.04 23.97
CA THR A 13 15.63 15.66 24.97
C THR A 13 14.85 14.41 24.50
N PRO A 14 14.13 13.71 25.40
CA PRO A 14 13.33 12.52 25.03
C PRO A 14 12.31 12.75 23.92
N TYR A 15 11.94 14.02 23.68
CA TYR A 15 10.95 14.43 22.67
C TYR A 15 11.59 14.94 21.37
N GLN A 16 12.90 14.75 21.16
CA GLN A 16 13.61 15.21 19.98
C GLN A 16 14.57 14.14 19.39
N ALA A 17 14.88 14.27 18.11
CA ALA A 17 15.76 13.41 17.32
C ALA A 17 16.43 14.19 16.17
N GLY A 18 17.46 13.61 15.57
CA GLY A 18 18.25 14.22 14.49
C GLY A 18 19.65 14.64 14.95
N TYR A 19 20.53 14.92 13.99
CA TYR A 19 21.92 15.34 14.27
C TYR A 19 21.98 16.67 15.03
N TYR A 20 20.99 17.54 14.80
CA TYR A 20 20.82 18.84 15.47
C TYR A 20 19.53 18.90 16.30
N CYS A 21 18.94 17.76 16.69
CA CYS A 21 17.69 17.69 17.46
C CYS A 21 16.48 18.39 16.80
N GLN A 22 16.50 18.51 15.47
CA GLN A 22 15.52 19.27 14.71
C GLN A 22 14.20 18.53 14.45
N TYR A 23 14.10 17.25 14.80
CA TYR A 23 12.90 16.43 14.58
C TYR A 23 12.21 16.10 15.92
N PRO A 24 10.89 16.27 16.06
CA PRO A 24 10.19 15.84 17.26
C PRO A 24 10.07 14.31 17.33
N ARG A 25 10.42 13.71 18.48
CA ARG A 25 10.00 12.35 18.88
C ARG A 25 8.52 12.40 19.28
N SER A 26 7.64 12.68 18.32
CA SER A 26 6.30 12.13 18.41
C SER A 26 6.45 10.61 18.27
N GLY A 27 5.74 9.82 19.05
CA GLY A 27 5.88 8.35 19.14
C GLY A 27 5.54 7.56 17.87
N ARG A 28 5.88 8.05 16.68
CA ARG A 28 5.79 7.35 15.40
C ARG A 28 6.95 7.78 14.51
N SER A 29 7.57 6.77 13.88
CA SER A 29 8.58 6.89 12.83
C SER A 29 10.01 7.03 13.34
N LEU A 30 10.58 5.90 13.75
CA LEU A 30 11.99 5.66 13.46
C LEU A 30 12.14 5.74 11.94
N ILE A 31 12.62 6.88 11.44
CA ILE A 31 13.29 6.93 10.14
C ILE A 31 14.56 6.11 10.33
N SER A 32 14.42 4.79 10.28
CA SER A 32 15.55 3.89 10.35
C SER A 32 16.36 4.10 9.08
N LYS A 33 17.67 4.26 9.26
CA LYS A 33 18.69 4.35 8.23
C LYS A 33 18.66 3.17 7.23
N THR A 34 17.78 2.17 7.44
CA THR A 34 17.63 0.97 6.63
C THR A 34 16.17 0.67 6.26
N CYS A 35 15.34 1.67 5.99
CA CYS A 35 14.04 1.43 5.35
C CYS A 35 14.23 1.24 3.84
N ASN A 36 14.52 0.01 3.42
CA ASN A 36 14.95 -0.31 2.04
C ASN A 36 13.79 -0.37 1.01
N LYS A 37 12.69 0.37 1.26
CA LYS A 37 11.52 0.39 0.39
C LYS A 37 11.34 1.78 -0.22
N THR A 38 11.42 1.84 -1.55
CA THR A 38 11.18 3.07 -2.29
C THR A 38 9.71 3.47 -2.19
N CYS A 39 9.47 4.66 -1.62
CA CYS A 39 8.18 5.32 -1.60
C CYS A 39 8.24 6.53 -2.54
N LEU A 40 7.30 6.59 -3.50
CA LEU A 40 7.19 7.63 -4.50
C LEU A 40 6.36 8.81 -3.97
N ASN A 41 6.35 9.91 -4.72
CA ASN A 41 5.42 11.04 -4.51
C ASN A 41 5.40 11.62 -3.08
N GLY A 42 6.59 11.70 -2.45
CA GLY A 42 6.74 12.23 -1.09
C GLY A 42 6.32 11.26 0.02
N GLY A 43 6.07 9.98 -0.30
CA GLY A 43 5.79 8.96 0.70
C GLY A 43 6.99 8.72 1.63
N ARG A 44 6.72 8.49 2.92
CA ARG A 44 7.75 8.19 3.92
C ARG A 44 7.79 6.70 4.22
N CYS A 45 8.97 6.10 4.13
CA CYS A 45 9.18 4.70 4.49
C CYS A 45 9.23 4.53 6.02
N TYR A 46 8.55 3.52 6.55
CA TYR A 46 8.60 3.10 7.95
C TYR A 46 8.57 1.58 8.08
N ILE A 47 9.03 1.06 9.22
CA ILE A 47 8.90 -0.36 9.57
C ILE A 47 7.61 -0.55 10.39
N ASP A 48 6.74 -1.45 9.94
CA ASP A 48 5.52 -1.81 10.65
C ASP A 48 5.86 -2.67 11.86
N GLU A 49 5.61 -2.17 13.08
CA GLU A 49 6.05 -2.80 14.33
C GLU A 49 5.45 -4.19 14.57
N LYS A 50 4.25 -4.47 14.00
CA LYS A 50 3.57 -5.76 14.16
C LYS A 50 4.13 -6.83 13.24
N SER A 51 4.55 -6.44 12.04
CA SER A 51 5.00 -7.37 11.00
C SER A 51 6.50 -7.35 10.74
N GLY A 52 7.22 -6.34 11.26
CA GLY A 52 8.62 -6.08 10.94
C GLY A 52 8.87 -5.66 9.49
N GLN A 53 7.82 -5.41 8.70
CA GLN A 53 7.94 -5.16 7.26
C GLN A 53 8.05 -3.67 6.93
N ALA A 54 8.85 -3.33 5.92
CA ALA A 54 8.90 -1.98 5.38
C ALA A 54 7.61 -1.61 4.64
N ARG A 55 7.01 -0.49 5.01
CA ARG A 55 5.78 0.07 4.45
C ARG A 55 5.95 1.55 4.12
N CYS A 56 5.13 2.03 3.21
CA CYS A 56 5.09 3.43 2.82
C CYS A 56 3.89 4.11 3.49
N SER A 57 4.14 5.26 4.10
CA SER A 57 3.13 6.21 4.52
C SER A 57 2.96 7.24 3.42
N CYS A 58 1.81 7.25 2.75
CA CYS A 58 1.54 8.16 1.63
C CYS A 58 0.94 9.48 2.11
N SER A 59 1.26 10.57 1.40
CA SER A 59 0.55 11.84 1.53
C SER A 59 -0.91 11.67 1.09
N ASN A 60 -1.81 12.55 1.55
CA ASN A 60 -3.26 12.44 1.29
C ASN A 60 -3.62 12.35 -0.20
N GLU A 61 -2.78 12.89 -1.08
CA GLU A 61 -2.97 12.87 -2.54
C GLU A 61 -2.49 11.58 -3.20
N TYR A 62 -1.85 10.66 -2.48
CA TYR A 62 -1.29 9.45 -3.08
C TYR A 62 -1.65 8.20 -2.28
N TYR A 63 -1.65 7.05 -2.97
CA TYR A 63 -1.90 5.76 -2.38
C TYR A 63 -1.16 4.66 -3.15
N GLY A 64 -1.26 3.43 -2.65
CA GLY A 64 -0.55 2.29 -3.19
C GLY A 64 0.54 1.78 -2.25
N SER A 65 1.20 0.71 -2.65
CA SER A 65 2.20 0.05 -1.81
C SER A 65 3.51 0.83 -1.69
N LYS A 66 3.76 1.68 -2.69
CA LYS A 66 4.88 2.61 -2.86
C LYS A 66 4.39 4.05 -3.04
N CYS A 67 3.12 4.38 -2.75
CA CYS A 67 2.54 5.70 -3.04
C CYS A 67 2.61 6.10 -4.53
N GLU A 68 2.52 5.09 -5.40
CA GLU A 68 2.67 5.19 -6.85
C GLU A 68 1.42 5.74 -7.56
N PHE A 69 0.27 5.73 -6.89
CA PHE A 69 -1.01 6.15 -7.46
C PHE A 69 -1.47 7.45 -6.83
N ILE A 70 -2.13 8.31 -7.60
CA ILE A 70 -2.74 9.56 -7.13
C ILE A 70 -4.20 9.31 -6.71
N ASN A 71 -4.60 9.76 -5.53
CA ASN A 71 -5.98 9.64 -5.03
C ASN A 71 -6.94 10.49 -5.85
N ARG A 72 -6.57 11.73 -6.19
CA ARG A 72 -7.40 12.66 -6.97
C ARG A 72 -6.65 13.21 -8.17
N PRO A 73 -6.62 12.46 -9.27
CA PRO A 73 -6.13 12.99 -10.54
C PRO A 73 -6.90 14.26 -10.89
N LYS A 74 -6.24 15.29 -11.41
CA LYS A 74 -6.91 16.57 -11.77
C LYS A 74 -7.89 16.40 -12.94
N SER A 75 -7.65 15.41 -13.81
CA SER A 75 -8.48 15.14 -14.98
C SER A 75 -8.45 13.64 -15.33
N CYS A 76 -9.35 13.24 -16.23
CA CYS A 76 -9.41 11.89 -16.79
C CYS A 76 -8.39 11.62 -17.91
N SER A 77 -7.57 12.62 -18.26
CA SER A 77 -6.63 12.60 -19.39
C SER A 77 -5.19 12.76 -18.90
N PRO A 78 -4.20 12.12 -19.54
CA PRO A 78 -4.27 11.38 -20.81
C PRO A 78 -4.76 9.93 -20.68
N LYS A 79 -4.81 9.36 -19.48
CA LYS A 79 -5.25 7.99 -19.24
C LYS A 79 -6.28 7.95 -18.13
N ASN A 80 -7.34 7.16 -18.33
CA ASN A 80 -8.38 6.97 -17.33
C ASN A 80 -7.74 6.43 -16.02
N PRO A 81 -7.81 7.18 -14.92
CA PRO A 81 -7.23 6.79 -13.64
C PRO A 81 -8.07 5.72 -12.91
N CYS A 82 -9.34 5.57 -13.26
CA CYS A 82 -10.26 4.66 -12.60
C CYS A 82 -9.96 3.19 -12.94
N MET A 83 -9.96 2.34 -11.91
CA MET A 83 -9.74 0.90 -12.03
C MET A 83 -11.04 0.18 -12.39
N ASN A 84 -10.94 -1.13 -12.69
CA ASN A 84 -12.08 -2.02 -12.90
C ASN A 84 -13.10 -1.52 -13.94
N LYS A 85 -12.60 -0.87 -15.01
CA LYS A 85 -13.42 -0.30 -16.11
C LYS A 85 -14.43 0.75 -15.64
N ALA A 86 -14.18 1.42 -14.52
CA ALA A 86 -15.02 2.50 -14.03
C ALA A 86 -14.95 3.74 -14.95
N LYS A 87 -16.04 4.51 -14.97
CA LYS A 87 -16.15 5.73 -15.78
C LYS A 87 -15.51 6.88 -15.03
N CYS A 88 -14.61 7.61 -15.68
CA CYS A 88 -14.02 8.83 -15.13
C CYS A 88 -14.79 10.06 -15.60
N ILE A 89 -15.00 11.01 -14.69
CA ILE A 89 -15.62 12.31 -14.97
C ILE A 89 -14.70 13.42 -14.44
N THR A 90 -14.30 14.35 -15.30
CA THR A 90 -13.55 15.55 -14.88
C THR A 90 -14.53 16.59 -14.35
N THR A 91 -14.31 17.09 -13.14
CA THR A 91 -15.10 18.13 -12.48
C THR A 91 -14.21 19.34 -12.15
N LYS A 92 -14.80 20.47 -11.72
CA LYS A 92 -14.05 21.66 -11.29
C LYS A 92 -13.11 21.39 -10.10
N SER A 93 -13.40 20.37 -9.30
CA SER A 93 -12.62 19.98 -8.12
C SER A 93 -11.64 18.83 -8.39
N GLY A 94 -11.48 18.40 -9.64
CA GLY A 94 -10.65 17.26 -10.05
C GLY A 94 -11.43 16.16 -10.75
N SER A 95 -10.81 15.00 -10.98
CA SER A 95 -11.48 13.83 -11.55
C SER A 95 -12.19 12.99 -10.49
N GLN A 96 -13.31 12.40 -10.87
CA GLN A 96 -14.12 11.51 -10.03
C GLN A 96 -14.42 10.21 -10.80
N CYS A 97 -14.28 9.08 -10.12
CA CYS A 97 -14.62 7.77 -10.65
C CYS A 97 -16.04 7.38 -10.27
N VAL A 98 -16.85 7.00 -11.26
CA VAL A 98 -18.16 6.39 -11.06
C VAL A 98 -17.99 4.88 -11.07
N CYS A 99 -18.07 4.29 -9.88
CA CYS A 99 -17.87 2.87 -9.68
C CYS A 99 -19.05 2.05 -10.21
N GLN A 100 -18.72 0.97 -10.90
CA GLN A 100 -19.72 -0.02 -11.31
C GLN A 100 -20.25 -0.78 -10.09
N LYS A 101 -21.46 -1.34 -10.21
CA LYS A 101 -22.09 -2.13 -9.15
C LYS A 101 -21.11 -3.20 -8.65
N GLY A 102 -20.83 -3.18 -7.35
CA GLY A 102 -19.89 -4.12 -6.75
C GLY A 102 -18.45 -3.68 -6.65
N THR A 103 -18.11 -2.45 -7.05
CA THR A 103 -16.80 -1.86 -6.80
C THR A 103 -16.91 -0.63 -5.89
N SER A 104 -15.83 -0.28 -5.19
CA SER A 104 -15.75 0.87 -4.30
C SER A 104 -14.31 1.37 -4.15
N GLY A 105 -14.13 2.49 -3.45
CA GLY A 105 -12.84 3.18 -3.35
C GLY A 105 -12.78 4.41 -4.27
N VAL A 106 -11.74 5.23 -4.09
CA VAL A 106 -11.63 6.53 -4.78
C VAL A 106 -11.43 6.33 -6.29
N LEU A 107 -10.69 5.29 -6.66
CA LEU A 107 -10.49 4.89 -8.06
C LEU A 107 -11.23 3.60 -8.38
N CYS A 108 -12.26 3.24 -7.60
CA CYS A 108 -13.03 2.01 -7.75
C CYS A 108 -12.18 0.73 -7.69
N GLU A 109 -11.09 0.76 -6.93
CA GLU A 109 -10.08 -0.30 -6.85
C GLU A 109 -10.50 -1.51 -5.99
N LYS A 110 -11.49 -1.32 -5.11
CA LYS A 110 -11.99 -2.38 -4.22
C LYS A 110 -13.16 -3.08 -4.86
N ILE A 111 -13.20 -4.41 -4.74
CA ILE A 111 -14.31 -5.24 -5.20
C ILE A 111 -15.05 -5.75 -3.98
N GLN A 112 -16.37 -5.56 -3.97
CA GLN A 112 -17.24 -6.08 -2.92
C GLN A 112 -17.27 -7.60 -2.96
N ARG A 113 -17.33 -8.21 -1.77
CA ARG A 113 -17.25 -9.66 -1.60
C ARG A 113 -18.32 -10.43 -2.36
N SER A 114 -19.52 -9.87 -2.46
CA SER A 114 -20.65 -10.45 -3.22
C SER A 114 -20.39 -10.54 -4.71
N ASN A 115 -19.56 -9.66 -5.27
CA ASN A 115 -19.23 -9.63 -6.69
C ASN A 115 -17.86 -10.24 -7.01
N ILE A 116 -17.15 -10.78 -6.03
CA ILE A 116 -15.86 -11.46 -6.26
C ILE A 116 -16.01 -12.51 -7.36
N LYS A 117 -17.10 -13.29 -7.40
CA LYS A 117 -17.34 -14.31 -8.44
C LYS A 117 -17.24 -13.76 -9.88
N GLN A 118 -17.64 -12.51 -10.12
CA GLN A 118 -17.57 -11.89 -11.45
C GLN A 118 -16.13 -11.52 -11.86
N TYR A 119 -15.25 -11.25 -10.87
CA TYR A 119 -13.86 -10.85 -11.10
C TYR A 119 -12.85 -11.97 -10.80
N CYS A 120 -13.31 -13.09 -10.27
CA CYS A 120 -12.54 -14.27 -9.94
C CYS A 120 -12.90 -15.41 -10.89
N SER A 121 -12.21 -15.45 -12.04
CA SER A 121 -12.31 -16.52 -13.02
C SER A 121 -11.38 -17.70 -12.72
N LEU A 122 -10.70 -17.72 -11.56
CA LEU A 122 -9.78 -18.79 -11.19
C LEU A 122 -10.53 -19.89 -10.44
N ASP A 123 -10.49 -21.11 -10.99
CA ASP A 123 -10.92 -22.32 -10.30
C ASP A 123 -9.86 -22.76 -9.29
N CYS A 124 -9.94 -22.16 -8.10
CA CYS A 124 -9.10 -22.54 -6.98
C CYS A 124 -9.48 -23.93 -6.48
N GLN A 125 -8.57 -24.89 -6.65
CA GLN A 125 -8.79 -26.29 -6.29
C GLN A 125 -8.74 -26.50 -4.78
N ALA A 126 -9.28 -27.64 -4.33
CA ALA A 126 -9.12 -28.17 -2.98
C ALA A 126 -9.46 -27.19 -1.84
N GLY A 127 -10.54 -26.42 -2.01
CA GLY A 127 -11.03 -25.48 -0.99
C GLY A 127 -10.29 -24.14 -0.96
N GLY A 128 -9.46 -23.83 -1.98
CA GLY A 128 -8.89 -22.49 -2.14
C GLY A 128 -9.97 -21.44 -2.38
N THR A 129 -9.79 -20.24 -1.81
CA THR A 129 -10.73 -19.12 -2.03
C THR A 129 -10.16 -18.19 -3.08
N CYS A 130 -10.88 -17.92 -4.17
CA CYS A 130 -10.44 -16.86 -5.08
C CYS A 130 -10.62 -15.48 -4.43
N VAL A 131 -9.56 -14.67 -4.51
CA VAL A 131 -9.50 -13.31 -3.97
C VAL A 131 -8.97 -12.37 -5.05
N TYR A 132 -9.53 -11.17 -5.12
CA TYR A 132 -9.09 -10.16 -6.08
C TYR A 132 -8.16 -9.16 -5.39
N ILE A 133 -6.86 -9.25 -5.66
CA ILE A 133 -5.82 -8.49 -4.97
C ILE A 133 -5.00 -7.72 -6.02
N LYS A 134 -4.86 -6.40 -5.85
CA LYS A 134 -4.08 -5.53 -6.75
C LYS A 134 -4.52 -5.65 -8.22
N SER A 135 -5.82 -5.58 -8.48
CA SER A 135 -6.37 -5.68 -9.83
C SER A 135 -6.09 -7.01 -10.54
N GLN A 136 -5.82 -8.08 -9.79
CA GLN A 136 -5.61 -9.43 -10.32
C GLN A 136 -6.33 -10.48 -9.46
N PRO A 137 -7.01 -11.47 -10.08
CA PRO A 137 -7.53 -12.61 -9.34
C PRO A 137 -6.35 -13.49 -8.90
N LYS A 138 -6.40 -13.97 -7.66
CA LYS A 138 -5.43 -14.92 -7.09
C LYS A 138 -6.16 -15.93 -6.21
N CYS A 139 -5.64 -17.15 -6.12
CA CYS A 139 -6.13 -18.11 -5.15
C CYS A 139 -5.46 -17.89 -3.79
N ARG A 140 -6.27 -17.77 -2.75
CA ARG A 140 -5.79 -17.81 -1.37
C ARG A 140 -5.62 -19.28 -0.98
N PHE A 141 -4.38 -19.65 -0.66
CA PHE A 141 -4.03 -21.02 -0.30
C PHE A 141 -4.73 -21.48 0.99
N PRO A 142 -5.37 -22.66 0.98
CA PRO A 142 -5.73 -23.36 2.21
C PRO A 142 -4.46 -23.97 2.85
N LYS A 143 -4.56 -24.35 4.13
CA LYS A 143 -3.42 -24.86 4.90
C LYS A 143 -2.81 -26.09 4.20
N GLY A 144 -1.49 -26.08 4.00
CA GLY A 144 -0.77 -27.20 3.36
C GLY A 144 -0.96 -27.29 1.84
N ARG A 145 -1.39 -26.22 1.16
CA ARG A 145 -1.42 -26.14 -0.31
C ARG A 145 -0.57 -24.99 -0.83
N THR A 146 -0.06 -25.15 -2.04
CA THR A 146 0.66 -24.14 -2.82
C THR A 146 0.32 -24.30 -4.31
N GLY A 147 0.97 -23.55 -5.20
CA GLY A 147 0.69 -23.54 -6.64
C GLY A 147 -0.04 -22.27 -7.08
N ARG A 148 -0.48 -22.16 -8.34
CA ARG A 148 -1.26 -20.97 -8.78
C ARG A 148 -2.74 -21.09 -8.42
N LEU A 149 -3.24 -22.31 -8.42
CA LEU A 149 -4.63 -22.72 -8.25
C LEU A 149 -4.83 -23.60 -6.99
N CYS A 150 -3.84 -23.67 -6.08
CA CYS A 150 -3.86 -24.56 -4.90
C CYS A 150 -3.76 -26.07 -5.23
N GLU A 151 -3.23 -26.39 -6.41
CA GLU A 151 -3.08 -27.73 -6.97
C GLU A 151 -2.05 -28.58 -6.21
N THR A 152 -0.99 -27.96 -5.69
CA THR A 152 0.14 -28.66 -5.07
C THR A 152 -0.08 -28.83 -3.57
N ARG A 153 0.09 -30.05 -3.05
CA ARG A 153 0.16 -30.31 -1.60
C ARG A 153 1.57 -29.99 -1.09
N MET A 154 1.67 -29.16 -0.06
CA MET A 154 2.92 -28.97 0.67
C MET A 154 3.05 -30.09 1.70
N PHE A 155 3.97 -31.01 1.45
CA PHE A 155 4.43 -31.94 2.48
C PHE A 155 5.33 -31.15 3.44
N LYS A 156 4.95 -31.08 4.71
CA LYS A 156 5.90 -30.71 5.75
C LYS A 156 6.82 -31.90 5.93
N ILE A 157 8.08 -31.71 5.56
CA ILE A 157 9.19 -32.60 5.91
C ILE A 157 9.52 -32.34 7.38
#